data_AF-A0A953YLQ6-F1
#
_entry.id   AF-A0A953YLQ6-F1
#
_cell.length_a   1.000
_cell.length_b   1.000
_cell.length_c   1.000
_cell.angle_alpha   90.00
_cell.angle_beta   90.00
_cell.angle_gamma   90.00
#
_symmetry.space_group_name_H-M   'P 1'
#
loop_
_entity.id
_entity.type
_entity.pdbx_description
1 polymer ?
#
loop_
_entity_poly.entity_id
_entity_poly.type
_entity_poly.pdbx_seq_one_letter_code
_entity_poly.pdbx_strand_id
1 'polypeptide(L)'
;MAKSTKNRGFKTVAIWRNMAVRCTFLGMLMLALVLPAAAHALDLHPGEVATPRIEECRYLPDPDRELTLADAAADFRAGGGEAITGPVLAVDIATRQHWIALPLHNASDRPGTWHIVTAIPYRPDLAFALAFADGQQQVLLDTGLDTPFAARPIPARLLTSSGFTLDSGQEALLVIRHMAGGPGDLPIRIAPASAVPQILAADAGASGLFYGVTLTALAVFGVFSLSLRSRLGLLYCGLLSLGLLLVAQMDGIAFQILWPNWPVWNAWAALPILVAVCAGGVFVLGRIQENAPRQRRVCDLIALATLASLALAAVLPSALIAMATSVFLVAVLAAHAGLLAVLTRQLPTAGWLIVSGAVLAAVLAGGAMVALALELDLPGVVADQPQRLIFLIFAFTIMAVVPAGTLSLRRAHEAALLREIDAARREAEKNRQLFEMETRYARARDLAASRRRELQHASHDLKQPLASLRLSLDALLADRDRSTRTRLADAFDYLDGLVSGLSARRDDAADATAPPPAGDAGDVADPAEPTEP
;
A
#
# COMPACT_ATOMS: atom_id res chain seq x y z
N MET A 1 96.41 4.78 16.88
CA MET A 1 94.98 4.96 16.56
C MET A 1 94.14 4.58 17.79
N ALA A 2 93.85 5.54 18.68
CA ALA A 2 93.10 5.28 19.90
C ALA A 2 92.33 6.53 20.34
N LYS A 3 91.17 6.79 19.72
CA LYS A 3 90.14 7.74 20.20
C LYS A 3 88.76 7.27 19.71
N SER A 4 88.13 6.33 20.40
CA SER A 4 86.68 6.06 20.23
C SER A 4 86.09 5.25 21.39
N THR A 5 86.20 5.73 22.64
CA THR A 5 85.59 5.03 23.80
C THR A 5 84.97 5.95 24.85
N LYS A 6 84.90 7.27 24.65
CA LYS A 6 84.39 8.19 25.70
C LYS A 6 82.91 8.60 25.57
N ASN A 7 82.21 8.20 24.50
CA ASN A 7 80.84 8.70 24.22
C ASN A 7 79.70 7.68 24.45
N ARG A 8 79.98 6.51 25.05
CA ARG A 8 78.94 5.48 25.30
C ARG A 8 78.29 5.57 26.69
N GLY A 9 78.95 6.12 27.71
CA GLY A 9 78.43 6.13 29.09
C GLY A 9 77.28 7.11 29.35
N PHE A 10 77.27 8.28 28.68
CA PHE A 10 76.25 9.31 28.91
C PHE A 10 74.91 9.01 28.22
N LYS A 11 74.92 8.25 27.12
CA LYS A 11 73.70 7.86 26.41
C LYS A 11 72.92 6.80 27.18
N THR A 12 73.59 5.88 27.88
CA THR A 12 72.93 4.84 28.67
C THR A 12 72.13 5.40 29.84
N VAL A 13 72.64 6.37 30.61
CA VAL A 13 71.93 6.92 31.78
C VAL A 13 70.65 7.69 31.37
N ALA A 14 70.70 8.41 30.24
CA ALA A 14 69.52 9.10 29.71
C ALA A 14 68.44 8.15 29.18
N ILE A 15 68.85 7.02 28.58
CA ILE A 15 67.93 5.97 28.10
C ILE A 15 67.22 5.30 29.28
N TRP A 16 67.94 4.95 30.35
CA TRP A 16 67.34 4.33 31.53
C TRP A 16 66.39 5.27 32.30
N ARG A 17 66.69 6.57 32.37
CA ARG A 17 65.79 7.55 32.98
C ARG A 17 64.50 7.75 32.18
N ASN A 18 64.59 7.83 30.85
CA ASN A 18 63.41 7.91 29.98
C ASN A 18 62.60 6.61 29.97
N MET A 19 63.26 5.45 30.13
CA MET A 19 62.59 4.16 30.23
C MET A 19 61.85 4.02 31.58
N ALA A 20 62.46 4.47 32.68
CA ALA A 20 61.81 4.49 34.00
C ALA A 20 60.59 5.42 34.03
N VAL A 21 60.70 6.64 33.45
CA VAL A 21 59.57 7.59 33.34
C VAL A 21 58.46 7.05 32.43
N ARG A 22 58.82 6.37 31.34
CA ARG A 22 57.83 5.72 30.45
C ARG A 22 57.18 4.52 31.11
N CYS A 23 57.90 3.73 31.92
CA CYS A 23 57.34 2.61 32.67
C CYS A 23 56.44 3.08 33.82
N THR A 24 56.74 4.19 34.50
CA THR A 24 55.81 4.77 35.49
C THR A 24 54.59 5.42 34.81
N PHE A 25 54.74 6.05 33.65
CA PHE A 25 53.59 6.55 32.87
C PHE A 25 52.72 5.41 32.34
N LEU A 26 53.31 4.33 31.84
CA LEU A 26 52.60 3.13 31.38
C LEU A 26 51.97 2.37 32.55
N GLY A 27 52.63 2.36 33.71
CA GLY A 27 52.12 1.83 34.96
C GLY A 27 50.93 2.64 35.51
N MET A 28 50.99 3.98 35.45
CA MET A 28 49.85 4.85 35.79
C MET A 28 48.71 4.74 34.77
N LEU A 29 49.02 4.57 33.48
CA LEU A 29 48.01 4.36 32.42
C LEU A 29 47.33 2.99 32.55
N MET A 30 48.08 1.95 32.92
CA MET A 30 47.53 0.62 33.24
C MET A 30 46.76 0.61 34.56
N LEU A 31 47.19 1.38 35.58
CA LEU A 31 46.45 1.54 36.82
C LEU A 31 45.16 2.36 36.63
N ALA A 32 45.16 3.30 35.68
CA ALA A 32 43.96 4.02 35.24
C ALA A 32 43.01 3.14 34.39
N LEU A 33 43.54 2.12 33.70
CA LEU A 33 42.72 1.13 32.98
C LEU A 33 42.15 0.02 33.88
N VAL A 34 42.63 -0.12 35.11
CA VAL A 34 42.20 -1.14 36.10
C VAL A 34 41.32 -0.53 37.20
N LEU A 35 41.02 0.77 37.16
CA LEU A 35 39.87 1.26 37.90
C LEU A 35 38.63 0.57 37.32
N PRO A 36 37.88 -0.21 38.12
CA PRO A 36 36.59 -0.70 37.66
C PRO A 36 35.82 0.54 37.22
N ALA A 37 35.24 0.50 36.01
CA ALA A 37 34.25 1.47 35.62
C ALA A 37 33.12 1.36 36.65
N ALA A 38 33.24 2.13 37.73
CA ALA A 38 32.16 2.34 38.66
C ALA A 38 31.12 3.06 37.80
N ALA A 39 30.03 2.35 37.51
CA ALA A 39 28.83 2.95 36.96
C ALA A 39 28.56 4.19 37.80
N HIS A 40 28.77 5.37 37.22
CA HIS A 40 28.49 6.62 37.91
C HIS A 40 26.99 6.64 38.15
N ALA A 41 26.58 7.02 39.36
CA ALA A 41 25.17 7.20 39.65
C ALA A 41 24.59 8.25 38.68
N LEU A 42 23.39 7.98 38.16
CA LEU A 42 22.68 8.96 37.37
C LEU A 42 22.20 10.08 38.27
N ASP A 43 22.73 11.27 38.04
CA ASP A 43 22.37 12.48 38.79
C ASP A 43 20.97 12.94 38.38
N LEU A 44 20.08 12.99 39.37
CA LEU A 44 18.72 13.47 39.25
C LEU A 44 18.61 14.88 39.83
N HIS A 45 18.12 15.81 39.03
CA HIS A 45 17.79 17.17 39.46
C HIS A 45 16.28 17.38 39.51
N PRO A 46 15.73 17.97 40.59
CA PRO A 46 14.33 18.37 40.64
C PRO A 46 14.05 19.39 39.53
N GLY A 47 13.25 18.99 38.53
CA GLY A 47 12.86 19.82 37.40
C GLY A 47 13.42 19.39 36.05
N GLU A 48 14.37 18.46 36.02
CA GLU A 48 14.96 17.94 34.78
C GLU A 48 14.54 16.49 34.54
N VAL A 49 14.22 16.17 33.29
CA VAL A 49 13.93 14.79 32.88
C VAL A 49 15.26 14.11 32.54
N ALA A 50 15.60 13.07 33.27
CA ALA A 50 16.79 12.26 33.00
C ALA A 50 16.46 11.08 32.08
N THR A 51 17.36 10.80 31.13
CA THR A 51 17.29 9.66 30.21
C THR A 51 18.54 8.80 30.43
N PRO A 52 18.44 7.70 31.19
CA PRO A 52 19.60 6.86 31.47
C PRO A 52 20.16 6.28 30.19
N ARG A 53 21.50 6.21 30.13
CA ARG A 53 22.18 5.49 29.07
C ARG A 53 22.37 4.04 29.49
N ILE A 54 22.28 3.13 28.53
CA ILE A 54 22.43 1.70 28.85
C ILE A 54 23.83 1.36 29.38
N GLU A 55 24.84 2.18 29.05
CA GLU A 55 26.22 2.10 29.55
C GLU A 55 26.34 2.42 31.06
N GLU A 56 25.37 3.13 31.63
CA GLU A 56 25.30 3.45 33.07
C GLU A 56 24.69 2.29 33.88
N CYS A 57 24.17 1.27 33.19
CA CYS A 57 23.48 0.15 33.81
C CYS A 57 24.41 -1.07 33.98
N ARG A 58 24.08 -1.87 34.99
CA ARG A 58 24.63 -3.22 35.18
C ARG A 58 23.60 -4.28 34.81
N TYR A 59 24.07 -5.40 34.31
CA TYR A 59 23.25 -6.50 33.80
C TYR A 59 23.52 -7.79 34.56
N LEU A 60 22.45 -8.52 34.92
CA LEU A 60 22.54 -9.85 35.52
C LEU A 60 21.55 -10.81 34.83
N PRO A 61 22.03 -11.87 34.17
CA PRO A 61 21.16 -12.90 33.58
C PRO A 61 20.57 -13.81 34.66
N ASP A 62 19.29 -14.16 34.50
CA ASP A 62 18.56 -15.08 35.37
C ASP A 62 17.82 -16.13 34.51
N PRO A 63 18.56 -17.13 33.99
CA PRO A 63 18.00 -18.11 33.06
C PRO A 63 16.91 -18.99 33.70
N ASP A 64 17.05 -19.30 34.99
CA ASP A 64 16.19 -20.23 35.73
C ASP A 64 15.01 -19.53 36.46
N ARG A 65 14.98 -18.18 36.49
CA ARG A 65 13.97 -17.35 37.17
C ARG A 65 13.92 -17.59 38.68
N GLU A 66 15.07 -17.85 39.29
CA GLU A 66 15.17 -18.15 40.72
C GLU A 66 15.36 -16.89 41.57
N LEU A 67 15.86 -15.80 40.97
CA LEU A 67 16.15 -14.57 41.71
C LEU A 67 14.86 -13.79 41.97
N THR A 68 14.71 -13.33 43.22
CA THR A 68 13.73 -12.31 43.55
C THR A 68 14.30 -10.91 43.35
N LEU A 69 13.42 -9.90 43.37
CA LEU A 69 13.82 -8.48 43.36
C LEU A 69 14.81 -8.14 44.50
N ALA A 70 14.65 -8.78 45.66
CA ALA A 70 15.53 -8.60 46.80
C ALA A 70 16.91 -9.23 46.57
N ASP A 71 16.94 -10.45 46.03
CA ASP A 71 18.19 -11.18 45.75
C ASP A 71 19.01 -10.47 44.68
N ALA A 72 18.36 -10.04 43.59
CA ALA A 72 19.01 -9.27 42.53
C ALA A 72 19.58 -7.95 43.07
N ALA A 73 18.82 -7.22 43.88
CA ALA A 73 19.31 -5.99 44.51
C ALA A 73 20.51 -6.22 45.43
N ALA A 74 20.52 -7.32 46.18
CA ALA A 74 21.63 -7.69 47.04
C ALA A 74 22.89 -8.03 46.23
N ASP A 75 22.74 -8.77 45.13
CA ASP A 75 23.86 -9.14 44.26
C ASP A 75 24.50 -7.91 43.58
N PHE A 76 23.69 -7.01 43.03
CA PHE A 76 24.20 -5.76 42.45
C PHE A 76 24.94 -4.89 43.49
N ARG A 77 24.48 -4.86 44.74
CA ARG A 77 25.17 -4.14 45.83
C ARG A 77 26.47 -4.80 46.26
N ALA A 78 26.55 -6.13 46.19
CA ALA A 78 27.78 -6.88 46.40
C ALA A 78 28.81 -6.66 45.28
N GLY A 79 28.46 -5.87 44.26
CA GLY A 79 29.30 -5.59 43.10
C GLY A 79 29.10 -6.58 41.96
N GLY A 80 28.08 -7.45 42.06
CA GLY A 80 27.65 -8.33 40.99
C GLY A 80 27.09 -7.58 39.77
N GLY A 81 26.75 -8.35 38.74
CA GLY A 81 26.33 -7.86 37.44
C GLY A 81 27.49 -7.40 36.54
N GLU A 82 27.35 -7.65 35.25
CA GLU A 82 28.30 -7.25 34.22
C GLU A 82 27.99 -5.83 33.72
N ALA A 83 29.02 -5.06 33.38
CA ALA A 83 28.85 -3.75 32.75
C ALA A 83 28.45 -3.92 31.28
N ILE A 84 27.53 -3.07 30.80
CA ILE A 84 27.07 -3.13 29.42
C ILE A 84 28.00 -2.27 28.56
N THR A 85 28.80 -2.92 27.70
CA THR A 85 29.86 -2.26 26.90
C THR A 85 29.45 -1.85 25.49
N GLY A 86 28.16 -1.96 25.13
CA GLY A 86 27.64 -1.66 23.80
C GLY A 86 26.38 -0.79 23.84
N PRO A 87 25.98 -0.18 22.70
CA PRO A 87 24.82 0.71 22.62
C PRO A 87 23.49 -0.02 22.83
N VAL A 88 23.50 -1.35 22.77
CA VAL A 88 22.33 -2.22 22.91
C VAL A 88 22.70 -3.36 23.83
N LEU A 89 21.78 -3.73 24.73
CA LEU A 89 21.93 -4.94 25.54
C LEU A 89 21.78 -6.18 24.65
N ALA A 90 22.89 -6.84 24.37
CA ALA A 90 22.93 -8.10 23.64
C ALA A 90 22.51 -9.26 24.56
N VAL A 91 21.20 -9.45 24.72
CA VAL A 91 20.65 -10.56 25.51
C VAL A 91 20.57 -11.81 24.64
N ASP A 92 21.06 -12.94 25.15
CA ASP A 92 20.81 -14.24 24.53
C ASP A 92 19.31 -14.56 24.57
N ILE A 93 18.76 -14.96 23.43
CA ILE A 93 17.35 -15.34 23.26
C ILE A 93 16.99 -16.54 24.17
N ALA A 94 17.99 -17.33 24.58
CA ALA A 94 17.81 -18.43 25.54
C ALA A 94 17.54 -17.96 26.98
N THR A 95 18.01 -16.77 27.38
CA THR A 95 17.88 -16.27 28.75
C THR A 95 16.47 -15.72 28.98
N ARG A 96 15.65 -16.42 29.78
CA ARG A 96 14.25 -16.06 29.95
C ARG A 96 14.06 -14.74 30.71
N GLN A 97 14.85 -14.50 31.75
CA GLN A 97 14.73 -13.31 32.58
C GLN A 97 16.09 -12.66 32.79
N HIS A 98 16.08 -11.33 32.91
CA HIS A 98 17.27 -10.59 33.25
C HIS A 98 16.93 -9.40 34.12
N TRP A 99 17.95 -8.97 34.82
CA TRP A 99 17.90 -7.89 35.77
C TRP A 99 18.83 -6.79 35.31
N ILE A 100 18.36 -5.55 35.41
CA ILE A 100 19.14 -4.36 35.09
C ILE A 100 19.16 -3.49 36.33
N ALA A 101 20.33 -3.02 36.72
CA ALA A 101 20.49 -2.08 37.82
C ALA A 101 21.03 -0.74 37.35
N LEU A 102 20.39 0.33 37.82
CA LEU A 102 20.78 1.70 37.56
C LEU A 102 20.94 2.43 38.90
N PRO A 103 22.16 2.84 39.28
CA PRO A 103 22.37 3.68 40.45
C PRO A 103 21.78 5.08 40.19
N LEU A 104 21.00 5.58 41.15
CA LEU A 104 20.37 6.91 41.12
C LEU A 104 20.91 7.74 42.27
N HIS A 105 21.17 9.02 42.00
CA HIS A 105 21.62 9.99 43.01
C HIS A 105 20.80 11.28 42.89
N ASN A 106 20.28 11.80 44.01
CA ASN A 106 19.72 13.15 44.01
C ASN A 106 20.82 14.18 44.20
N ALA A 107 21.31 14.75 43.09
CA ALA A 107 22.38 15.73 43.06
C ALA A 107 21.97 17.14 43.52
N SER A 108 20.73 17.33 43.96
CA SER A 108 20.22 18.63 44.42
C SER A 108 20.30 18.82 45.93
N ASP A 109 20.15 20.07 46.37
CA ASP A 109 20.14 20.47 47.77
C ASP A 109 18.78 20.22 48.46
N ARG A 110 17.79 19.66 47.75
CA ARG A 110 16.40 19.50 48.22
C ARG A 110 15.87 18.10 47.93
N PRO A 111 14.89 17.62 48.72
CA PRO A 111 14.19 16.40 48.37
C PRO A 111 13.43 16.60 47.05
N GLY A 112 13.41 15.56 46.22
CA GLY A 112 12.66 15.52 44.97
C GLY A 112 11.75 14.31 44.88
N THR A 113 10.77 14.38 43.98
CA THR A 113 9.89 13.26 43.65
C THR A 113 9.96 13.00 42.16
N TRP A 114 10.19 11.75 41.77
CA TRP A 114 10.29 11.32 40.38
C TRP A 114 9.39 10.14 40.09
N HIS A 115 9.14 9.93 38.81
CA HIS A 115 8.45 8.76 38.25
C HIS A 115 9.29 8.21 37.11
N ILE A 116 9.20 6.90 36.91
CA ILE A 116 9.74 6.24 35.73
C ILE A 116 8.63 6.20 34.68
N VAL A 117 8.82 6.92 33.58
CA VAL A 117 7.94 6.93 32.41
C VAL A 117 8.60 6.10 31.32
N THR A 118 7.92 5.07 30.83
CA THR A 118 8.41 4.26 29.71
C THR A 118 7.78 4.73 28.40
N ALA A 119 8.45 4.53 27.26
CA ALA A 119 7.79 4.65 25.95
C ALA A 119 7.01 3.38 25.55
N ILE A 120 6.86 2.42 26.48
CA ILE A 120 6.27 1.11 26.23
C ILE A 120 4.85 1.07 26.80
N PRO A 121 3.85 0.69 26.00
CA PRO A 121 2.47 0.71 26.48
C PRO A 121 2.07 -0.57 27.22
N TYR A 122 2.71 -1.70 26.94
CA TYR A 122 2.45 -2.97 27.63
C TYR A 122 3.69 -3.87 27.52
N ARG A 123 4.09 -4.45 28.65
CA ARG A 123 5.13 -5.48 28.69
C ARG A 123 4.85 -6.40 29.88
N PRO A 124 4.52 -7.69 29.66
CA PRO A 124 4.39 -8.62 30.76
C PRO A 124 5.75 -8.85 31.42
N ASP A 125 5.73 -9.16 32.71
CA ASP A 125 6.89 -9.45 33.55
C ASP A 125 7.90 -8.29 33.71
N LEU A 126 7.45 -7.04 33.51
CA LEU A 126 8.23 -5.84 33.81
C LEU A 126 7.98 -5.40 35.26
N ALA A 127 9.05 -5.26 36.04
CA ALA A 127 8.96 -4.68 37.37
C ALA A 127 10.07 -3.65 37.62
N PHE A 128 9.74 -2.61 38.38
CA PHE A 128 10.65 -1.59 38.87
C PHE A 128 10.61 -1.59 40.39
N ALA A 129 11.77 -1.68 41.04
CA ALA A 129 11.88 -1.42 42.45
C ALA A 129 13.10 -0.56 42.77
N LEU A 130 12.96 0.29 43.77
CA LEU A 130 14.08 0.99 44.39
C LEU A 130 14.58 0.21 45.59
N ALA A 131 15.89 0.13 45.70
CA ALA A 131 16.56 -0.45 46.84
C ALA A 131 17.46 0.61 47.47
N PHE A 132 17.15 1.02 48.70
CA PHE A 132 17.86 2.05 49.47
C PHE A 132 18.99 1.48 50.33
N ALA A 133 20.00 2.30 50.65
CA ALA A 133 21.18 1.87 51.42
C ALA A 133 20.86 1.27 52.80
N ASP A 134 19.74 1.67 53.41
CA ASP A 134 19.23 1.15 54.69
C ASP A 134 18.60 -0.25 54.59
N GLY A 135 18.55 -0.83 53.39
CA GLY A 135 17.93 -2.12 53.11
C GLY A 135 16.44 -2.04 52.81
N GLN A 136 15.81 -0.86 52.89
CA GLN A 136 14.43 -0.69 52.48
C GLN A 136 14.30 -0.86 50.97
N GLN A 137 13.16 -1.43 50.56
CA GLN A 137 12.80 -1.56 49.15
C GLN A 137 11.41 -0.99 48.90
N GLN A 138 11.26 -0.30 47.77
CA GLN A 138 10.00 0.24 47.31
C GLN A 138 9.71 -0.31 45.91
N VAL A 139 8.68 -1.13 45.77
CA VAL A 139 8.20 -1.56 44.45
C VAL A 139 7.43 -0.40 43.81
N LEU A 140 7.87 0.02 42.62
CA LEU A 140 7.31 1.16 41.90
C LEU A 140 6.33 0.75 40.79
N LEU A 141 6.56 -0.43 40.22
CA LEU A 141 5.72 -1.04 39.20
C LEU A 141 5.96 -2.55 39.24
N ASP A 142 4.90 -3.34 39.18
CA ASP A 142 5.01 -4.79 38.95
C ASP A 142 3.86 -5.20 38.03
N THR A 143 4.23 -5.61 36.82
CA THR A 143 3.29 -6.02 35.78
C THR A 143 3.56 -7.46 35.41
N GLY A 144 2.52 -8.30 35.52
CA GLY A 144 2.50 -9.68 35.06
C GLY A 144 1.52 -9.87 33.91
N LEU A 145 1.44 -11.10 33.41
CA LEU A 145 0.53 -11.47 32.29
C LEU A 145 -0.95 -11.20 32.60
N ASP A 146 -1.35 -11.33 33.86
CA ASP A 146 -2.74 -11.19 34.32
C ASP A 146 -3.07 -9.80 34.88
N THR A 147 -2.15 -8.84 34.81
CA THR A 147 -2.35 -7.51 35.40
C THR A 147 -3.31 -6.66 34.54
N PRO A 148 -4.52 -6.32 35.01
CA PRO A 148 -5.46 -5.51 34.24
C PRO A 148 -4.98 -4.06 34.09
N PHE A 149 -5.50 -3.34 33.11
CA PHE A 149 -5.10 -1.95 32.85
C PHE A 149 -5.32 -1.03 34.07
N ALA A 150 -6.40 -1.25 34.81
CA ALA A 150 -6.76 -0.46 35.99
C ALA A 150 -5.78 -0.62 37.18
N ALA A 151 -4.93 -1.66 37.18
CA ALA A 151 -3.91 -1.85 38.21
C ALA A 151 -2.68 -0.94 38.04
N ARG A 152 -2.62 -0.16 36.95
CA ARG A 152 -1.51 0.78 36.73
C ARG A 152 -1.52 1.89 37.79
N PRO A 153 -0.36 2.26 38.34
CA PRO A 153 -0.26 3.38 39.29
C PRO A 153 -0.81 4.69 38.73
N ILE A 154 -0.55 4.95 37.44
CA ILE A 154 -1.12 6.07 36.70
C ILE A 154 -1.95 5.50 35.54
N PRO A 155 -3.23 5.89 35.38
CA PRO A 155 -4.13 5.35 34.35
C PRO A 155 -3.83 5.97 32.97
N ALA A 156 -2.60 5.77 32.50
CA ALA A 156 -2.12 6.22 31.20
C ALA A 156 -1.72 5.02 30.32
N ARG A 157 -1.73 5.25 29.01
CA ARG A 157 -1.34 4.27 28.00
C ARG A 157 0.10 3.82 28.15
N LEU A 158 1.01 4.75 28.42
CA LEU A 158 2.42 4.47 28.69
C LEU A 158 2.57 3.91 30.11
N LEU A 159 3.36 2.84 30.27
CA LEU A 159 3.64 2.33 31.61
C LEU A 159 4.43 3.38 32.38
N THR A 160 3.83 3.85 33.48
CA THR A 160 4.40 4.85 34.37
C THR A 160 4.36 4.32 35.79
N SER A 161 5.49 4.40 36.49
CA SER A 161 5.62 3.91 37.86
C SER A 161 4.89 4.79 38.87
N SER A 162 4.69 4.26 40.08
CA SER A 162 4.40 5.11 41.24
C SER A 162 5.56 6.08 41.49
N GLY A 163 5.25 7.20 42.15
CA GLY A 163 6.25 8.18 42.51
C GLY A 163 7.20 7.63 43.57
N PHE A 164 8.47 8.03 43.49
CA PHE A 164 9.48 7.78 44.51
C PHE A 164 10.16 9.08 44.91
N THR A 165 10.59 9.14 46.16
CA THR A 165 11.24 10.31 46.75
C THR A 165 12.67 9.99 47.10
N LEU A 166 13.58 10.89 46.75
CA LEU A 166 14.95 10.88 47.24
C LEU A 166 15.21 12.18 47.99
N ASP A 167 15.73 12.07 49.21
CA ASP A 167 16.23 13.20 49.98
C ASP A 167 17.47 13.82 49.31
N SER A 168 17.85 15.02 49.76
CA SER A 168 19.03 15.74 49.29
C SER A 168 20.29 14.87 49.43
N GLY A 169 21.01 14.63 48.33
CA GLY A 169 22.19 13.78 48.29
C GLY A 169 21.95 12.28 48.49
N GLN A 170 20.69 11.83 48.56
CA GLN A 170 20.38 10.42 48.78
C GLN A 170 20.64 9.59 47.52
N GLU A 171 21.21 8.41 47.71
CA GLU A 171 21.42 7.41 46.66
C GLU A 171 20.42 6.26 46.81
N ALA A 172 19.98 5.72 45.67
CA ALA A 172 19.16 4.52 45.61
C ALA A 172 19.50 3.69 44.38
N LEU A 173 19.34 2.37 44.46
CA LEU A 173 19.55 1.48 43.33
C LEU A 173 18.20 1.14 42.69
N LEU A 174 17.99 1.55 41.45
CA LEU A 174 16.84 1.12 40.66
C LEU A 174 17.12 -0.27 40.08
N VAL A 175 16.31 -1.25 40.46
CA VAL A 175 16.36 -2.61 39.95
C VAL A 175 15.17 -2.85 39.03
N ILE A 176 15.46 -3.32 37.82
CA ILE A 176 14.50 -3.55 36.76
C ILE A 176 14.50 -5.04 36.44
N ARG A 177 13.35 -5.68 36.59
CA ARG A 177 13.11 -7.03 36.07
C ARG A 177 12.57 -6.93 34.66
N HIS A 178 13.19 -7.62 33.71
CA HIS A 178 12.76 -7.63 32.32
C HIS A 178 12.90 -9.03 31.70
N MET A 179 11.88 -9.46 30.94
CA MET A 179 11.89 -10.73 30.19
C MET A 179 12.53 -10.49 28.81
N ALA A 180 13.42 -11.38 28.35
CA ALA A 180 14.02 -11.22 27.02
C ALA A 180 13.01 -11.53 25.91
N GLY A 181 12.53 -10.49 25.22
CA GLY A 181 11.65 -10.59 24.06
C GLY A 181 12.29 -10.11 22.75
N GLY A 182 13.56 -9.72 22.78
CA GLY A 182 14.29 -9.15 21.64
C GLY A 182 15.35 -8.13 22.11
N PRO A 183 16.20 -7.64 21.18
CA PRO A 183 17.28 -6.71 21.51
C PRO A 183 16.77 -5.43 22.18
N GLY A 184 17.05 -5.31 23.48
CA GLY A 184 17.71 -4.15 24.08
C GLY A 184 17.22 -2.74 23.84
N ASP A 185 15.91 -2.47 23.91
CA ASP A 185 15.45 -1.09 24.12
C ASP A 185 14.34 -1.05 25.19
N LEU A 186 14.73 -0.63 26.39
CA LEU A 186 13.80 -0.23 27.46
C LEU A 186 13.90 1.29 27.58
N PRO A 187 13.24 2.06 26.69
CA PRO A 187 13.26 3.53 26.73
C PRO A 187 12.54 4.01 27.99
N ILE A 188 13.31 4.19 29.07
CA ILE A 188 12.87 4.74 30.34
C ILE A 188 13.30 6.19 30.44
N ARG A 189 12.44 7.01 31.04
CA ARG A 189 12.70 8.40 31.37
C ARG A 189 12.39 8.58 32.84
N ILE A 190 13.32 9.15 33.60
CA ILE A 190 13.10 9.49 35.00
C ILE A 190 12.67 10.94 35.03
N ALA A 191 11.37 11.16 35.19
CA ALA A 191 10.76 12.47 35.11
C ALA A 191 10.36 12.96 36.51
N PRO A 192 10.61 14.23 36.86
CA PRO A 192 10.14 14.80 38.11
C PRO A 192 8.61 14.83 38.10
N ALA A 193 7.99 14.73 39.27
CA ALA A 193 6.53 14.67 39.41
C ALA A 193 5.82 15.87 38.74
N SER A 194 6.47 17.03 38.67
CA SER A 194 5.96 18.22 37.98
C SER A 194 5.88 18.07 36.45
N ALA A 195 6.74 17.24 35.84
CA ALA A 195 6.83 17.05 34.40
C ALA A 195 5.89 15.96 33.87
N VAL A 196 5.56 14.96 34.70
CA VAL A 196 4.75 13.79 34.31
C VAL A 196 3.41 14.18 33.66
N PRO A 197 2.62 15.12 34.20
CA PRO A 197 1.36 15.50 33.56
C PRO A 197 1.54 16.07 32.15
N GLN A 198 2.61 16.83 31.89
CA GLN A 198 2.86 17.38 30.55
C GLN A 198 3.30 16.30 29.57
N ILE A 199 4.14 15.36 30.01
CA ILE A 199 4.57 14.22 29.18
C ILE A 199 3.37 13.37 28.77
N LEU A 200 2.51 13.02 29.73
CA LEU A 200 1.32 12.21 29.47
C LEU A 200 0.27 12.96 28.64
N ALA A 201 0.09 14.27 28.87
CA ALA A 201 -0.81 15.10 28.06
C ALA A 201 -0.33 15.22 26.62
N ALA A 202 0.98 15.37 26.38
CA ALA A 202 1.55 15.40 25.05
C ALA A 202 1.33 14.06 24.32
N ASP A 203 1.55 12.93 24.99
CA ASP A 203 1.29 11.60 24.42
C ASP A 203 -0.19 11.39 24.09
N ALA A 204 -1.08 11.77 25.01
CA ALA A 204 -2.52 11.67 24.83
C ALA A 204 -3.00 12.58 23.69
N GLY A 205 -2.47 13.81 23.59
CA GLY A 205 -2.78 14.75 22.51
C GLY A 205 -2.34 14.24 21.14
N ALA A 206 -1.11 13.72 21.04
CA ALA A 206 -0.59 13.13 19.81
C ALA A 206 -1.41 11.91 19.38
N SER A 207 -1.77 11.04 20.34
CA SER A 207 -2.64 9.89 20.10
C SER A 207 -4.03 10.32 19.66
N GLY A 208 -4.65 11.27 20.36
CA GLY A 208 -5.96 11.82 20.01
C GLY A 208 -6.00 12.39 18.59
N LEU A 209 -4.97 13.15 18.20
CA LEU A 209 -4.84 13.68 16.85
C LEU A 209 -4.73 12.56 15.81
N PHE A 210 -3.84 11.58 16.02
CA PHE A 210 -3.63 10.47 15.10
C PHE A 210 -4.91 9.64 14.89
N TYR A 211 -5.53 9.16 15.97
CA TYR A 211 -6.73 8.33 15.88
C TYR A 211 -7.93 9.14 15.39
N GLY A 212 -8.06 10.41 15.78
CA GLY A 212 -9.13 11.30 15.34
C GLY A 212 -9.10 11.55 13.83
N VAL A 213 -7.93 11.93 13.29
CA VAL A 213 -7.75 12.13 11.83
C VAL A 213 -8.00 10.83 11.08
N THR A 214 -7.44 9.72 11.56
CA THR A 214 -7.51 8.43 10.86
C THR A 214 -8.93 7.85 10.86
N LEU A 215 -9.64 7.88 11.98
CA LEU A 215 -11.04 7.43 12.06
C LEU A 215 -11.96 8.30 11.20
N THR A 216 -11.75 9.62 11.19
CA THR A 216 -12.52 10.53 10.33
C THR A 216 -12.26 10.24 8.85
N ALA A 217 -11.00 10.10 8.44
CA ALA A 217 -10.63 9.75 7.08
C ALA A 217 -11.23 8.40 6.67
N LEU A 218 -11.20 7.40 7.56
CA LEU A 218 -11.76 6.07 7.33
C LEU A 218 -13.29 6.10 7.21
N ALA A 219 -13.97 6.89 8.04
CA ALA A 219 -15.42 7.09 7.97
C ALA A 219 -15.81 7.77 6.65
N VAL A 220 -15.11 8.84 6.26
CA VAL A 220 -15.32 9.52 4.96
C VAL A 220 -15.07 8.56 3.81
N PHE A 221 -13.97 7.80 3.84
CA PHE A 221 -13.64 6.80 2.83
C PHE A 221 -14.70 5.68 2.74
N GLY A 222 -15.23 5.23 3.88
CA GLY A 222 -16.31 4.25 3.95
C GLY A 222 -17.61 4.77 3.35
N VAL A 223 -18.04 5.97 3.73
CA VAL A 223 -19.24 6.63 3.17
C VAL A 223 -19.09 6.88 1.67
N PHE A 224 -17.91 7.31 1.22
CA PHE A 224 -17.59 7.49 -0.18
C PHE A 224 -17.67 6.16 -0.95
N SER A 225 -17.06 5.10 -0.42
CA SER A 225 -17.10 3.76 -1.00
C SER A 225 -18.53 3.21 -1.09
N LEU A 226 -19.35 3.47 -0.07
CA LEU A 226 -20.77 3.11 -0.05
C LEU A 226 -21.57 3.90 -1.09
N SER A 227 -21.32 5.21 -1.20
CA SER A 227 -21.95 6.11 -2.18
C SER A 227 -21.65 5.68 -3.61
N LEU A 228 -20.39 5.28 -3.87
CA LEU A 228 -20.01 4.69 -5.15
C LEU A 228 -20.51 3.25 -5.32
N ARG A 229 -21.10 2.61 -4.31
CA ARG A 229 -21.39 1.15 -4.32
C ARG A 229 -20.17 0.32 -4.70
N SER A 230 -18.98 0.79 -4.31
CA SER A 230 -17.71 0.13 -4.58
C SER A 230 -17.47 -0.96 -3.55
N ARG A 231 -17.73 -2.22 -3.93
CA ARG A 231 -17.44 -3.39 -3.08
C ARG A 231 -15.96 -3.44 -2.69
N LEU A 232 -15.07 -3.15 -3.65
CA LEU A 232 -13.63 -3.11 -3.41
C LEU A 232 -13.24 -2.02 -2.41
N GLY A 233 -13.83 -0.83 -2.50
CA GLY A 233 -13.61 0.25 -1.53
C GLY A 233 -14.03 -0.13 -0.11
N LEU A 234 -15.18 -0.78 0.04
CA LEU A 234 -15.65 -1.29 1.35
C LEU A 234 -14.71 -2.36 1.92
N LEU A 235 -14.17 -3.25 1.09
CA LEU A 235 -13.18 -4.25 1.52
C LEU A 235 -11.89 -3.59 2.01
N TYR A 236 -11.39 -2.56 1.31
CA TYR A 236 -10.25 -1.78 1.79
C TYR A 236 -10.56 -0.99 3.07
N CYS A 237 -11.78 -0.48 3.23
CA CYS A 237 -12.19 0.17 4.47
C CYS A 237 -12.12 -0.81 5.66
N GLY A 238 -12.60 -2.05 5.49
CA GLY A 238 -12.45 -3.11 6.49
C GLY A 238 -11.00 -3.49 6.77
N LEU A 239 -10.18 -3.62 5.72
CA LEU A 239 -8.75 -3.92 5.85
C LEU A 239 -7.99 -2.82 6.60
N LEU A 240 -8.24 -1.54 6.27
CA LEU A 240 -7.65 -0.40 6.97
C LEU A 240 -8.15 -0.30 8.41
N SER A 241 -9.40 -0.69 8.69
CA SER A 241 -9.92 -0.78 10.06
C SER A 241 -9.15 -1.84 10.89
N LEU A 242 -8.89 -3.01 10.31
CA LEU A 242 -8.08 -4.05 10.96
C LEU A 242 -6.63 -3.60 11.17
N GLY A 243 -6.05 -2.89 10.20
CA GLY A 243 -4.71 -2.31 10.32
C GLY A 243 -4.65 -1.23 11.43
N LEU A 244 -5.66 -0.37 11.51
CA LEU A 244 -5.76 0.63 12.59
C LEU A 244 -5.91 -0.04 13.96
N LEU A 245 -6.66 -1.15 14.04
CA LEU A 245 -6.78 -1.94 15.25
C LEU A 245 -5.43 -2.57 15.66
N LEU A 246 -4.63 -3.02 14.69
CA LEU A 246 -3.28 -3.53 14.96
C LEU A 246 -2.37 -2.41 15.52
N VAL A 247 -2.41 -1.22 14.93
CA VAL A 247 -1.67 -0.06 15.44
C VAL A 247 -2.14 0.30 16.86
N ALA A 248 -3.46 0.33 17.10
CA ALA A 248 -4.02 0.54 18.42
C ALA A 248 -3.57 -0.50 19.44
N GLN A 249 -3.36 -1.74 19.00
CA GLN A 249 -2.86 -2.82 19.85
C GLN A 249 -1.38 -2.64 20.19
N MET A 250 -0.53 -2.34 19.19
CA MET A 250 0.90 -2.09 19.42
C MET A 250 1.13 -0.83 20.28
N ASP A 251 0.29 0.19 20.10
CA ASP A 251 0.29 1.39 20.91
C ASP A 251 -0.35 1.19 22.29
N GLY A 252 -1.06 0.09 22.54
CA GLY A 252 -1.82 -0.12 23.79
C GLY A 252 -3.04 0.79 24.01
N ILE A 253 -3.45 1.56 22.99
CA ILE A 253 -4.78 2.22 22.98
C ILE A 253 -5.89 1.18 23.05
N ALA A 254 -5.73 0.05 22.35
CA ALA A 254 -6.71 -1.02 22.39
C ALA A 254 -6.82 -1.63 23.79
N PHE A 255 -5.70 -1.77 24.51
CA PHE A 255 -5.73 -2.20 25.91
C PHE A 255 -6.44 -1.19 26.80
N GLN A 256 -6.15 0.11 26.63
CA GLN A 256 -6.77 1.16 27.44
C GLN A 256 -8.29 1.28 27.22
N ILE A 257 -8.76 1.14 25.98
CA ILE A 257 -10.15 1.50 25.60
C ILE A 257 -11.02 0.27 25.32
N LEU A 258 -10.51 -0.70 24.54
CA LEU A 258 -11.34 -1.79 24.00
C LEU A 258 -11.43 -3.00 24.95
N TRP A 259 -10.33 -3.34 25.63
CA TRP A 259 -10.27 -4.51 26.52
C TRP A 259 -9.42 -4.30 27.79
N PRO A 260 -9.68 -3.24 28.58
CA PRO A 260 -8.87 -2.92 29.77
C PRO A 260 -8.86 -4.00 30.85
N ASN A 261 -9.88 -4.86 30.87
CA ASN A 261 -10.04 -5.91 31.86
C ASN A 261 -9.51 -7.27 31.39
N TRP A 262 -9.05 -7.41 30.14
CA TRP A 262 -8.61 -8.68 29.55
C TRP A 262 -7.11 -8.65 29.19
N PRO A 263 -6.21 -8.66 30.19
CA PRO A 263 -4.77 -8.55 29.96
C PRO A 263 -4.17 -9.75 29.24
N VAL A 264 -4.69 -10.96 29.51
CA VAL A 264 -4.30 -12.17 28.76
C VAL A 264 -4.64 -12.01 27.28
N TRP A 265 -5.86 -11.56 26.95
CA TRP A 265 -6.20 -11.28 25.56
C TRP A 265 -5.26 -10.24 24.97
N ASN A 266 -4.98 -9.15 25.69
CA ASN A 266 -4.05 -8.12 25.23
C ASN A 266 -2.64 -8.68 24.90
N ALA A 267 -2.11 -9.60 25.71
CA ALA A 267 -0.81 -10.20 25.45
C ALA A 267 -0.77 -10.95 24.10
N TRP A 268 -1.89 -11.54 23.69
CA TRP A 268 -1.98 -12.37 22.48
C TRP A 268 -2.64 -11.66 21.29
N ALA A 269 -3.39 -10.58 21.50
CA ALA A 269 -4.29 -9.97 20.51
C ALA A 269 -3.59 -9.46 19.25
N ALA A 270 -2.31 -9.08 19.33
CA ALA A 270 -1.54 -8.64 18.17
C ALA A 270 -1.49 -9.72 17.07
N LEU A 271 -1.41 -11.00 17.47
CA LEU A 271 -1.32 -12.12 16.54
C LEU A 271 -2.58 -12.31 15.69
N PRO A 272 -3.78 -12.59 16.25
CA PRO A 272 -4.98 -12.82 15.46
C PRO A 272 -5.35 -11.60 14.63
N ILE A 273 -5.11 -10.39 15.13
CA ILE A 273 -5.35 -9.16 14.37
C ILE A 273 -4.42 -9.08 13.16
N LEU A 274 -3.12 -9.37 13.34
CA LEU A 274 -2.16 -9.37 12.24
C LEU A 274 -2.47 -10.46 11.22
N VAL A 275 -2.83 -11.68 11.66
CA VAL A 275 -3.31 -12.76 10.78
C VAL A 275 -4.55 -12.32 10.00
N ALA A 276 -5.48 -11.61 10.63
CA ALA A 276 -6.68 -11.08 9.97
C ALA A 276 -6.36 -9.99 8.94
N VAL A 277 -5.43 -9.07 9.24
CA VAL A 277 -4.94 -8.06 8.28
C VAL A 277 -4.33 -8.77 7.06
N CYS A 278 -3.52 -9.78 7.32
CA CYS A 278 -2.81 -10.56 6.34
C CYS A 278 -3.75 -11.36 5.41
N ALA A 279 -4.66 -12.14 5.99
CA ALA A 279 -5.68 -12.88 5.26
C ALA A 279 -6.65 -11.94 4.52
N GLY A 280 -7.07 -10.85 5.17
CA GLY A 280 -7.91 -9.81 4.59
C GLY A 280 -7.23 -9.18 3.36
N GLY A 281 -5.94 -8.89 3.45
CA GLY A 281 -5.15 -8.38 2.33
C GLY A 281 -5.14 -9.33 1.13
N VAL A 282 -4.84 -10.61 1.34
CA VAL A 282 -4.86 -11.62 0.26
C VAL A 282 -6.26 -11.80 -0.31
N PHE A 283 -7.29 -11.75 0.54
CA PHE A 283 -8.68 -11.81 0.12
C PHE A 283 -9.06 -10.63 -0.77
N VAL A 284 -8.72 -9.39 -0.37
CA VAL A 284 -8.97 -8.17 -1.17
C VAL A 284 -8.23 -8.26 -2.51
N LEU A 285 -6.99 -8.75 -2.51
CA LEU A 285 -6.20 -8.99 -3.73
C LEU A 285 -6.93 -9.91 -4.72
N GLY A 286 -7.53 -11.00 -4.25
CA GLY A 286 -8.33 -11.89 -5.11
C GLY A 286 -9.57 -11.24 -5.75
N ARG A 287 -10.07 -10.14 -5.18
CA ARG A 287 -11.26 -9.42 -5.70
C ARG A 287 -10.94 -8.34 -6.72
N ILE A 288 -9.67 -8.01 -6.88
CA ILE A 288 -9.21 -7.08 -7.90
C ILE A 288 -9.18 -7.73 -9.29
N GLN A 289 -8.94 -9.04 -9.35
CA GLN A 289 -8.80 -9.77 -10.61
C GLN A 289 -10.14 -10.35 -11.09
N GLU A 290 -11.10 -9.47 -11.43
CA GLU A 290 -12.48 -9.86 -11.78
C GLU A 290 -12.57 -10.87 -12.94
N ASN A 291 -11.59 -10.89 -13.86
CA ASN A 291 -11.55 -11.78 -15.02
C ASN A 291 -10.70 -13.06 -14.84
N ALA A 292 -10.20 -13.35 -13.63
CA ALA A 292 -9.33 -14.50 -13.39
C ALA A 292 -9.86 -15.41 -12.26
N PRO A 293 -10.89 -16.25 -12.53
CA PRO A 293 -11.56 -17.04 -11.50
C PRO A 293 -10.64 -18.05 -10.80
N ARG A 294 -9.61 -18.57 -11.49
CA ARG A 294 -8.60 -19.45 -10.88
C ARG A 294 -7.74 -18.70 -9.87
N GLN A 295 -7.25 -17.52 -10.22
CA GLN A 295 -6.41 -16.70 -9.33
C GLN A 295 -7.20 -16.24 -8.11
N ARG A 296 -8.45 -15.81 -8.29
CA ARG A 296 -9.36 -15.50 -7.18
C ARG A 296 -9.53 -16.68 -6.22
N ARG A 297 -9.77 -17.89 -6.73
CA ARG A 297 -9.88 -19.11 -5.87
C ARG A 297 -8.58 -19.39 -5.13
N VAL A 298 -7.43 -19.22 -5.76
CA VAL A 298 -6.12 -19.38 -5.10
C VAL A 298 -5.97 -18.36 -3.98
N CYS A 299 -6.30 -17.09 -4.20
CA CYS A 299 -6.29 -16.07 -3.14
C CYS A 299 -7.27 -16.38 -2.00
N ASP A 300 -8.51 -16.80 -2.31
CA ASP A 300 -9.50 -17.19 -1.30
C ASP A 300 -8.98 -18.39 -0.46
N LEU A 301 -8.34 -19.38 -1.10
CA LEU A 301 -7.72 -20.54 -0.42
C LEU A 301 -6.52 -20.14 0.44
N ILE A 302 -5.65 -19.25 -0.04
CA ILE A 302 -4.52 -18.74 0.73
C ILE A 302 -5.03 -17.95 1.93
N ALA A 303 -6.00 -17.04 1.74
CA ALA A 303 -6.59 -16.29 2.84
C ALA A 303 -7.21 -17.21 3.90
N LEU A 304 -7.92 -18.26 3.48
CA LEU A 304 -8.47 -19.26 4.39
C LEU A 304 -7.37 -20.04 5.12
N ALA A 305 -6.31 -20.46 4.42
CA ALA A 305 -5.17 -21.14 5.01
C ALA A 305 -4.43 -20.25 6.02
N THR A 306 -4.31 -18.95 5.73
CA THR A 306 -3.75 -17.95 6.66
C THR A 306 -4.61 -17.80 7.90
N LEU A 307 -5.94 -17.76 7.79
CA LEU A 307 -6.82 -17.76 8.97
C LEU A 307 -6.72 -19.07 9.76
N ALA A 308 -6.65 -20.21 9.05
CA ALA A 308 -6.52 -21.53 9.67
C ALA A 308 -5.18 -21.71 10.41
N SER A 309 -4.12 -20.98 10.01
CA SER A 309 -2.84 -21.03 10.72
C SER A 309 -2.93 -20.50 12.16
N LEU A 310 -3.96 -19.72 12.49
CA LEU A 310 -4.23 -19.30 13.88
C LEU A 310 -4.51 -20.49 14.79
N ALA A 311 -5.12 -21.57 14.29
CA ALA A 311 -5.31 -22.79 15.06
C ALA A 311 -3.97 -23.48 15.38
N LEU A 312 -2.96 -23.32 14.52
CA LEU A 312 -1.60 -23.78 14.77
C LEU A 312 -0.86 -22.89 15.78
N ALA A 313 -1.20 -21.60 15.88
CA ALA A 313 -0.55 -20.70 16.81
C ALA A 313 -0.72 -21.07 18.29
N ALA A 314 -1.73 -21.87 18.64
CA ALA A 314 -1.90 -22.41 19.99
C ALA A 314 -0.85 -23.49 20.34
N VAL A 315 -0.12 -24.02 19.35
CA VAL A 315 0.81 -25.16 19.50
C VAL A 315 2.27 -24.74 19.28
N LEU A 316 2.52 -23.63 18.59
CA LEU A 316 3.87 -23.18 18.24
C LEU A 316 4.50 -22.23 19.27
N PRO A 317 5.83 -22.25 19.45
CA PRO A 317 6.55 -21.29 20.29
C PRO A 317 6.35 -19.84 19.80
N SER A 318 6.18 -18.90 20.73
CA SER A 318 5.93 -17.47 20.47
C SER A 318 6.98 -16.81 19.56
N ALA A 319 8.25 -17.22 19.64
CA ALA A 319 9.33 -16.73 18.77
C ALA A 319 9.14 -17.15 17.30
N LEU A 320 8.69 -18.39 17.05
CA LEU A 320 8.39 -18.88 15.70
C LEU A 320 7.19 -18.14 15.11
N ILE A 321 6.22 -17.84 15.97
CA ILE A 321 5.03 -17.07 15.61
C ILE A 321 5.42 -15.63 15.23
N ALA A 322 6.21 -14.93 16.04
CA ALA A 322 6.67 -13.57 15.72
C ALA A 322 7.45 -13.52 14.39
N MET A 323 8.37 -14.47 14.17
CA MET A 323 9.16 -14.56 12.94
C MET A 323 8.30 -14.88 11.71
N ALA A 324 7.41 -15.87 11.82
CA ALA A 324 6.48 -16.23 10.74
C ALA A 324 5.54 -15.07 10.40
N THR A 325 5.10 -14.29 11.40
CA THR A 325 4.15 -13.20 11.17
C THR A 325 4.83 -11.96 10.58
N SER A 326 6.08 -11.67 10.95
CA SER A 326 6.89 -10.62 10.29
C SER A 326 7.17 -10.95 8.82
N VAL A 327 7.54 -12.20 8.52
CA VAL A 327 7.72 -12.66 7.13
C VAL A 327 6.41 -12.60 6.34
N PHE A 328 5.29 -12.97 6.97
CA PHE A 328 3.98 -12.92 6.33
C PHE A 328 3.50 -11.48 6.08
N LEU A 329 3.73 -10.54 7.01
CA LEU A 329 3.44 -9.12 6.82
C LEU A 329 4.24 -8.53 5.66
N VAL A 330 5.55 -8.81 5.60
CA VAL A 330 6.41 -8.40 4.49
C VAL A 330 5.93 -8.98 3.17
N ALA A 331 5.52 -10.26 3.14
CA ALA A 331 4.97 -10.90 1.96
C ALA A 331 3.63 -10.28 1.50
N VAL A 332 2.74 -9.93 2.44
CA VAL A 332 1.47 -9.26 2.14
C VAL A 332 1.70 -7.85 1.64
N LEU A 333 2.62 -7.09 2.26
CA LEU A 333 3.00 -5.76 1.79
C LEU A 333 3.66 -5.80 0.40
N ALA A 334 4.54 -6.78 0.16
CA ALA A 334 5.14 -7.01 -1.15
C ALA A 334 4.11 -7.41 -2.20
N ALA A 335 3.13 -8.24 -1.84
CA ALA A 335 2.01 -8.60 -2.70
C ALA A 335 1.10 -7.41 -3.01
N HIS A 336 0.84 -6.52 -2.04
CA HIS A 336 0.10 -5.28 -2.26
C HIS A 336 0.88 -4.27 -3.12
N ALA A 337 2.20 -4.19 -2.96
CA ALA A 337 3.06 -3.38 -3.80
C ALA A 337 3.08 -3.90 -5.24
N GLY A 338 3.20 -5.22 -5.43
CA GLY A 338 3.08 -5.87 -6.74
C GLY A 338 1.69 -5.70 -7.37
N LEU A 339 0.64 -5.68 -6.55
CA LEU A 339 -0.74 -5.45 -6.99
C LEU A 339 -1.01 -4.00 -7.39
N LEU A 340 -0.52 -3.04 -6.62
CA LEU A 340 -0.55 -1.63 -7.01
C LEU A 340 0.20 -1.44 -8.32
N ALA A 341 1.32 -2.16 -8.53
CA ALA A 341 2.04 -2.15 -9.80
C ALA A 341 1.25 -2.77 -10.98
N VAL A 342 0.37 -3.76 -10.74
CA VAL A 342 -0.48 -4.37 -11.79
C VAL A 342 -1.73 -3.53 -12.07
N LEU A 343 -2.39 -3.00 -11.05
CA LEU A 343 -3.55 -2.12 -11.20
C LEU A 343 -3.21 -0.80 -11.90
N THR A 344 -1.99 -0.30 -11.67
CA THR A 344 -1.49 0.92 -12.31
C THR A 344 -1.02 0.70 -13.76
N ARG A 345 -0.91 -0.54 -14.26
CA ARG A 345 -0.71 -0.80 -15.70
C ARG A 345 -1.91 -0.39 -16.57
N GLN A 346 -3.07 -0.15 -15.96
CA GLN A 346 -4.26 0.38 -16.62
C GLN A 346 -4.37 1.91 -16.50
N LEU A 347 -3.42 2.56 -15.82
CA LEU A 347 -3.27 4.02 -15.78
C LEU A 347 -2.19 4.44 -16.80
N PRO A 348 -2.25 5.65 -17.39
CA PRO A 348 -1.15 6.16 -18.21
C PRO A 348 0.16 6.14 -17.40
N THR A 349 1.28 5.84 -18.07
CA THR A 349 2.63 5.54 -17.54
C THR A 349 3.13 6.46 -16.40
N ALA A 350 2.63 7.70 -16.32
CA ALA A 350 2.94 8.64 -15.25
C ALA A 350 2.34 8.27 -13.86
N GLY A 351 1.17 7.63 -13.81
CA GLY A 351 0.52 7.23 -12.55
C GLY A 351 1.18 6.02 -11.89
N TRP A 352 1.81 5.16 -12.70
CA TRP A 352 2.58 3.99 -12.27
C TRP A 352 3.79 4.41 -11.43
N LEU A 353 4.65 5.30 -11.95
CA LEU A 353 5.84 5.81 -11.26
C LEU A 353 5.51 6.49 -9.92
N ILE A 354 4.40 7.20 -9.83
CA ILE A 354 4.02 7.96 -8.63
C ILE A 354 3.53 7.02 -7.52
N VAL A 355 2.69 6.02 -7.83
CA VAL A 355 2.12 5.13 -6.80
C VAL A 355 3.10 4.06 -6.35
N SER A 356 3.82 3.42 -7.28
CA SER A 356 4.88 2.47 -6.91
C SER A 356 6.06 3.19 -6.26
N GLY A 357 6.38 4.40 -6.72
CA GLY A 357 7.34 5.29 -6.09
C GLY A 357 6.92 5.71 -4.69
N ALA A 358 5.63 6.02 -4.46
CA ALA A 358 5.13 6.40 -3.14
C ALA A 358 5.10 5.23 -2.16
N VAL A 359 4.72 4.02 -2.58
CA VAL A 359 4.74 2.83 -1.71
C VAL A 359 6.17 2.39 -1.42
N LEU A 360 7.04 2.35 -2.44
CA LEU A 360 8.45 2.05 -2.24
C LEU A 360 9.12 3.14 -1.39
N ALA A 361 8.82 4.41 -1.62
CA ALA A 361 9.30 5.51 -0.78
C ALA A 361 8.70 5.45 0.63
N ALA A 362 7.47 4.96 0.83
CA ALA A 362 6.90 4.77 2.17
C ALA A 362 7.58 3.62 2.92
N VAL A 363 7.89 2.52 2.24
CA VAL A 363 8.62 1.38 2.80
C VAL A 363 10.07 1.75 3.06
N LEU A 364 10.73 2.44 2.12
CA LEU A 364 12.10 2.92 2.25
C LEU A 364 12.20 4.08 3.25
N ALA A 365 11.23 4.98 3.34
CA ALA A 365 11.18 6.02 4.36
C ALA A 365 10.82 5.44 5.72
N GLY A 366 9.97 4.41 5.80
CA GLY A 366 9.72 3.67 7.04
C GLY A 366 10.99 2.96 7.52
N GLY A 367 11.68 2.24 6.63
CA GLY A 367 12.95 1.58 6.92
C GLY A 367 14.08 2.56 7.21
N ALA A 368 14.16 3.67 6.47
CA ALA A 368 15.14 4.73 6.68
C ALA A 368 14.83 5.54 7.93
N MET A 369 13.57 5.76 8.30
CA MET A 369 13.19 6.43 9.55
C MET A 369 13.46 5.53 10.75
N VAL A 370 13.27 4.22 10.63
CA VAL A 370 13.71 3.26 11.65
C VAL A 370 15.24 3.27 11.74
N ALA A 371 15.96 3.23 10.62
CA ALA A 371 17.43 3.31 10.60
C ALA A 371 17.97 4.67 11.09
N LEU A 372 17.27 5.76 10.80
CA LEU A 372 17.62 7.13 11.19
C LEU A 372 17.20 7.41 12.64
N ALA A 373 16.11 6.83 13.14
CA ALA A 373 15.74 6.89 14.56
C ALA A 373 16.72 6.10 15.44
N LEU A 374 17.40 5.10 14.86
CA LEU A 374 18.50 4.38 15.52
C LEU A 374 19.81 5.21 15.58
N GLU A 375 19.96 6.30 14.82
CA GLU A 375 21.21 7.07 14.71
C GLU A 375 21.09 8.61 14.88
N LEU A 376 19.89 9.21 14.74
CA LEU A 376 19.61 10.64 14.88
C LEU A 376 18.53 10.91 15.93
N ASP A 377 18.77 11.97 16.71
CA ASP A 377 17.88 12.54 17.73
C ASP A 377 16.67 13.25 17.08
N LEU A 378 15.75 12.48 16.51
CA LEU A 378 14.51 12.96 15.90
C LEU A 378 13.51 13.46 16.96
N PRO A 379 12.57 14.37 16.61
CA PRO A 379 11.50 14.77 17.52
C PRO A 379 10.74 13.53 18.04
N GLY A 380 10.59 13.41 19.37
CA GLY A 380 10.13 12.17 20.04
C GLY A 380 8.83 11.55 19.51
N VAL A 381 7.94 12.32 18.89
CA VAL A 381 6.70 11.79 18.26
C VAL A 381 6.98 10.84 17.08
N VAL A 382 8.09 11.05 16.35
CA VAL A 382 8.50 10.23 15.19
C VAL A 382 9.40 9.08 15.62
N ALA A 383 10.29 9.32 16.58
CA ALA A 383 11.22 8.31 17.10
C ALA A 383 10.48 7.22 17.92
N ASP A 384 9.54 7.60 18.77
CA ASP A 384 8.92 6.65 19.72
C ASP A 384 7.85 5.76 19.06
N GLN A 385 7.25 6.18 17.93
CA GLN A 385 6.06 5.55 17.35
C GLN A 385 6.05 5.53 15.80
N PRO A 386 7.08 4.96 15.14
CA PRO A 386 7.19 4.96 13.67
C PRO A 386 6.02 4.25 12.98
N GLN A 387 5.36 3.29 13.65
CA GLN A 387 4.20 2.56 13.12
C GLN A 387 3.02 3.47 12.73
N ARG A 388 2.81 4.59 13.43
CA ARG A 388 1.71 5.52 13.14
C ARG A 388 1.89 6.20 11.79
N LEU A 389 3.10 6.69 11.51
CA LEU A 389 3.42 7.37 10.27
C LEU A 389 3.37 6.40 9.08
N ILE A 390 3.94 5.21 9.24
CA ILE A 390 3.87 4.15 8.22
C ILE A 390 2.41 3.84 7.88
N PHE A 391 1.56 3.65 8.89
CA PHE A 391 0.13 3.38 8.68
C PHE A 391 -0.57 4.54 7.98
N LEU A 392 -0.30 5.78 8.37
CA LEU A 392 -0.92 6.96 7.77
C LEU A 392 -0.57 7.08 6.28
N ILE A 393 0.71 6.95 5.93
CA ILE A 393 1.15 6.98 4.52
C ILE A 393 0.46 5.87 3.73
N PHE A 394 0.44 4.64 4.26
CA PHE A 394 -0.20 3.51 3.60
C PHE A 394 -1.71 3.73 3.43
N ALA A 395 -2.42 4.13 4.49
CA ALA A 395 -3.86 4.33 4.51
C ALA A 395 -4.29 5.43 3.53
N PHE A 396 -3.67 6.61 3.59
CA PHE A 396 -3.99 7.70 2.67
C PHE A 396 -3.63 7.36 1.22
N THR A 397 -2.56 6.60 0.96
CA THR A 397 -2.24 6.12 -0.38
C THR A 397 -3.37 5.23 -0.93
N ILE A 398 -3.83 4.24 -0.16
CA ILE A 398 -4.96 3.38 -0.56
C ILE A 398 -6.25 4.18 -0.74
N MET A 399 -6.55 5.09 0.20
CA MET A 399 -7.73 5.95 0.14
C MET A 399 -7.69 6.91 -1.05
N ALA A 400 -6.53 7.25 -1.59
CA ALA A 400 -6.40 8.05 -2.81
C ALA A 400 -6.53 7.18 -4.08
N VAL A 401 -5.82 6.04 -4.12
CA VAL A 401 -5.72 5.19 -5.32
C VAL A 401 -7.03 4.47 -5.62
N VAL A 402 -7.70 3.89 -4.61
CA VAL A 402 -8.91 3.07 -4.84
C VAL A 402 -10.05 3.90 -5.44
N PRO A 403 -10.42 5.08 -4.89
CA PRO A 403 -11.38 5.98 -5.52
C PRO A 403 -10.97 6.40 -6.93
N ALA A 404 -9.72 6.82 -7.11
CA ALA A 404 -9.22 7.29 -8.40
C ALA A 404 -9.33 6.20 -9.47
N GLY A 405 -8.96 4.96 -9.14
CA GLY A 405 -9.09 3.80 -10.03
C GLY A 405 -10.54 3.46 -10.35
N THR A 406 -11.45 3.51 -9.37
CA THR A 406 -12.87 3.24 -9.64
C THR A 406 -13.52 4.32 -10.50
N LEU A 407 -13.16 5.58 -10.31
CA LEU A 407 -13.64 6.69 -11.13
C LEU A 407 -13.06 6.65 -12.55
N SER A 408 -11.78 6.30 -12.70
CA SER A 408 -11.15 6.19 -14.03
C SER A 408 -11.77 5.06 -14.85
N LEU A 409 -12.04 3.90 -14.25
CA LEU A 409 -12.72 2.78 -14.91
C LEU A 409 -14.14 3.14 -15.34
N ARG A 410 -14.89 3.86 -14.49
CA ARG A 410 -16.24 4.35 -14.85
C ARG A 410 -16.20 5.30 -16.03
N ARG A 411 -15.31 6.29 -15.99
CA ARG A 411 -15.13 7.23 -17.10
C ARG A 411 -14.71 6.53 -18.38
N ALA A 412 -13.84 5.52 -18.30
CA ALA A 412 -13.43 4.72 -19.44
C ALA A 412 -14.60 3.90 -20.03
N HIS A 413 -15.44 3.32 -19.17
CA HIS A 413 -16.64 2.58 -19.60
C HIS A 413 -17.68 3.50 -20.24
N GLU A 414 -17.95 4.67 -19.64
CA GLU A 414 -18.83 5.69 -20.22
C GLU A 414 -18.31 6.15 -21.60
N ALA A 415 -17.01 6.39 -21.73
CA ALA A 415 -16.39 6.78 -23.00
C ALA A 415 -16.40 5.64 -24.04
N ALA A 416 -16.37 4.37 -23.62
CA ALA A 416 -16.52 3.24 -24.53
C ALA A 416 -17.97 3.10 -25.02
N LEU A 417 -18.94 3.20 -24.11
CA LEU A 417 -20.36 3.14 -24.45
C LEU A 417 -20.78 4.26 -25.41
N LEU A 418 -20.31 5.49 -25.17
CA LEU A 418 -20.56 6.61 -26.09
C LEU A 418 -20.01 6.34 -27.49
N ARG A 419 -18.81 5.74 -27.59
CA ARG A 419 -18.22 5.36 -28.88
C ARG A 419 -19.04 4.29 -29.61
N GLU A 420 -19.61 3.33 -28.89
CA GLU A 420 -20.52 2.32 -29.46
C GLU A 420 -21.84 2.96 -29.93
N ILE A 421 -22.44 3.85 -29.13
CA ILE A 421 -23.65 4.59 -29.53
C ILE A 421 -23.39 5.40 -30.80
N ASP A 422 -22.26 6.10 -30.89
CA ASP A 422 -21.91 6.88 -32.07
C ASP A 422 -21.63 6.00 -33.29
N ALA A 423 -21.03 4.82 -33.10
CA ALA A 423 -20.83 3.85 -34.17
C ALA A 423 -22.17 3.30 -34.70
N ALA A 424 -23.09 2.92 -33.79
CA ALA A 424 -24.42 2.43 -34.14
C ALA A 424 -25.25 3.51 -34.86
N ARG A 425 -25.13 4.78 -34.45
CA ARG A 425 -25.79 5.92 -35.14
C ARG A 425 -25.29 6.07 -36.57
N ARG A 426 -23.97 6.01 -36.79
CA ARG A 426 -23.39 6.08 -38.14
C ARG A 426 -23.84 4.91 -39.02
N GLU A 427 -23.98 3.72 -38.46
CA GLU A 427 -24.49 2.55 -39.19
C GLU A 427 -25.96 2.70 -39.56
N ALA A 428 -26.80 3.16 -38.63
CA ALA A 428 -28.21 3.44 -38.89
C ALA A 428 -28.39 4.51 -39.98
N GLU A 429 -27.54 5.55 -39.98
CA GLU A 429 -27.56 6.60 -41.00
C GLU A 429 -27.16 6.06 -42.38
N LYS A 430 -26.13 5.21 -42.47
CA LYS A 430 -25.76 4.51 -43.71
C LYS A 430 -26.89 3.62 -44.23
N ASN A 431 -27.51 2.83 -43.35
CA ASN A 431 -28.63 1.96 -43.74
C ASN A 431 -29.84 2.77 -44.23
N ARG A 432 -30.12 3.92 -43.60
CA ARG A 432 -31.16 4.84 -44.08
C ARG A 432 -30.83 5.39 -45.46
N GLN A 433 -29.60 5.84 -45.69
CA GLN A 433 -29.16 6.31 -47.00
C GLN A 433 -29.27 5.20 -48.06
N LEU A 434 -28.88 3.96 -47.73
CA LEU A 434 -29.03 2.81 -48.63
C LEU A 434 -30.50 2.57 -48.98
N PHE A 435 -31.39 2.57 -48.00
CA PHE A 435 -32.83 2.39 -48.24
C PHE A 435 -33.42 3.52 -49.09
N GLU A 436 -33.03 4.77 -48.84
CA GLU A 436 -33.46 5.92 -49.64
C GLU A 436 -32.96 5.80 -51.10
N MET A 437 -31.73 5.33 -51.30
CA MET A 437 -31.15 5.10 -52.63
C MET A 437 -31.86 3.94 -53.34
N GLU A 438 -32.13 2.83 -52.65
CA GLU A 438 -32.87 1.68 -53.18
C GLU A 438 -34.29 2.08 -53.59
N THR A 439 -34.98 2.86 -52.74
CA THR A 439 -36.32 3.37 -53.03
C THR A 439 -36.32 4.32 -54.24
N ARG A 440 -35.33 5.22 -54.34
CA ARG A 440 -35.18 6.12 -55.51
C ARG A 440 -34.90 5.32 -56.77
N TYR A 441 -34.05 4.30 -56.68
CA TYR A 441 -33.72 3.42 -57.80
C TYR A 441 -34.96 2.64 -58.26
N ALA A 442 -35.73 2.06 -57.34
CA ALA A 442 -36.98 1.36 -57.64
C ALA A 442 -37.99 2.27 -58.35
N ARG A 443 -38.20 3.50 -57.86
CA ARG A 443 -39.09 4.47 -58.50
C ARG A 443 -38.61 4.87 -59.91
N ALA A 444 -37.31 5.10 -60.08
CA ALA A 444 -36.75 5.42 -61.39
C ALA A 444 -36.97 4.28 -62.39
N ARG A 445 -36.78 3.03 -61.94
CA ARG A 445 -37.05 1.82 -62.72
C ARG A 445 -38.53 1.68 -63.10
N ASP A 446 -39.44 1.88 -62.15
CA ASP A 446 -40.88 1.77 -62.40
C ASP A 446 -41.37 2.88 -63.36
N LEU A 447 -40.86 4.10 -63.21
CA LEU A 447 -41.15 5.20 -64.13
C LEU A 447 -40.63 4.89 -65.54
N ALA A 448 -39.41 4.36 -65.67
CA ALA A 448 -38.87 3.94 -66.96
C ALA A 448 -39.70 2.81 -67.59
N ALA A 449 -40.16 1.83 -66.80
CA ALA A 449 -41.04 0.76 -67.26
C ALA A 449 -42.43 1.28 -67.68
N SER A 450 -43.00 2.27 -66.98
CA SER A 450 -44.25 2.93 -67.36
C SER A 450 -44.11 3.67 -68.68
N ARG A 451 -43.07 4.53 -68.80
CA ARG A 451 -42.76 5.24 -70.05
C ARG A 451 -42.55 4.29 -71.22
N ARG A 452 -41.89 3.15 -70.98
CA ARG A 452 -41.70 2.11 -72.00
C ARG A 452 -43.05 1.52 -72.46
N ARG A 453 -43.96 1.21 -71.53
CA ARG A 453 -45.31 0.70 -71.88
C ARG A 453 -46.14 1.75 -72.62
N GLU A 454 -46.15 3.00 -72.16
CA GLU A 454 -46.82 4.11 -72.84
C GLU A 454 -46.34 4.27 -74.28
N LEU A 455 -45.03 4.25 -74.51
CA LEU A 455 -44.45 4.37 -75.85
C LEU A 455 -44.74 3.14 -76.72
N GLN A 456 -44.75 1.93 -76.16
CA GLN A 456 -45.15 0.72 -76.89
C GLN A 456 -46.60 0.78 -77.34
N HIS A 457 -47.51 1.19 -76.45
CA HIS A 457 -48.92 1.40 -76.80
C HIS A 457 -49.07 2.49 -77.87
N ALA A 458 -48.44 3.66 -77.69
CA ALA A 458 -48.49 4.74 -78.67
C ALA A 458 -47.93 4.31 -80.04
N SER A 459 -46.83 3.53 -80.08
CA SER A 459 -46.27 3.02 -81.33
C SER A 459 -47.20 2.03 -82.02
N HIS A 460 -47.80 1.11 -81.26
CA HIS A 460 -48.79 0.16 -81.79
C HIS A 460 -50.03 0.88 -82.34
N ASP A 461 -50.55 1.85 -81.59
CA ASP A 461 -51.74 2.62 -81.95
C ASP A 461 -51.48 3.58 -83.12
N LEU A 462 -50.23 3.94 -83.43
CA LEU A 462 -49.86 4.67 -84.65
C LEU A 462 -49.75 3.75 -85.87
N LYS A 463 -49.34 2.49 -85.68
CA LYS A 463 -49.26 1.49 -86.77
C LYS A 463 -50.63 1.11 -87.33
N GLN A 464 -51.65 1.02 -86.48
CA GLN A 464 -53.02 0.69 -86.91
C GLN A 464 -53.64 1.69 -87.92
N PRO A 465 -53.69 3.01 -87.65
CA PRO A 465 -54.21 3.99 -88.59
C PRO A 465 -53.31 4.13 -89.82
N LEU A 466 -51.98 3.97 -89.69
CA LEU A 466 -51.08 3.94 -90.85
C LEU A 466 -51.37 2.76 -91.78
N ALA A 467 -51.60 1.57 -91.23
CA ALA A 467 -52.02 0.40 -92.01
C ALA A 467 -53.39 0.59 -92.66
N SER A 468 -54.35 1.21 -91.94
CA SER A 468 -55.67 1.52 -92.49
C SER A 468 -55.61 2.61 -93.58
N LEU A 469 -54.75 3.62 -93.42
CA LEU A 469 -54.48 4.65 -94.44
C LEU A 469 -53.84 4.04 -95.67
N ARG A 470 -52.89 3.12 -95.49
CA ARG A 470 -52.27 2.38 -96.60
C ARG A 470 -53.33 1.61 -97.39
N LEU A 471 -54.21 0.86 -96.71
CA LEU A 471 -55.28 0.08 -97.36
C LEU A 471 -56.35 0.94 -98.06
N SER A 472 -56.78 2.04 -97.44
CA SER A 472 -57.77 2.93 -98.06
C SER A 472 -57.19 3.70 -99.25
N LEU A 473 -55.92 4.09 -99.16
CA LEU A 473 -55.20 4.72 -100.26
C LEU A 473 -54.93 3.73 -101.39
N ASP A 474 -54.56 2.49 -101.09
CA ASP A 474 -54.36 1.42 -102.07
C ASP A 474 -55.65 1.10 -102.85
N ALA A 475 -56.81 1.19 -102.19
CA ALA A 475 -58.12 1.06 -102.82
C ALA A 475 -58.47 2.25 -103.73
N LEU A 476 -58.15 3.49 -103.31
CA LEU A 476 -58.38 4.70 -104.12
C LEU A 476 -57.41 4.85 -105.30
N LEU A 477 -56.21 4.26 -105.19
CA LEU A 477 -55.18 4.28 -106.22
C LEU A 477 -55.22 3.07 -107.16
N ALA A 478 -56.24 2.21 -107.04
CA ALA A 478 -56.41 1.04 -107.90
C ALA A 478 -56.47 1.39 -109.40
N ASP A 479 -56.96 2.60 -109.75
CA ASP A 479 -57.24 3.04 -111.12
C ASP A 479 -56.32 4.19 -111.60
N ARG A 480 -55.20 4.46 -110.92
CA ARG A 480 -54.23 5.52 -111.26
C ARG A 480 -52.88 5.00 -111.75
N ASP A 481 -52.13 5.86 -112.44
CA ASP A 481 -50.85 5.57 -113.10
C ASP A 481 -49.78 4.99 -112.15
N ARG A 482 -49.00 4.02 -112.66
CA ARG A 482 -48.06 3.17 -111.90
C ARG A 482 -46.99 3.97 -111.16
N SER A 483 -46.58 5.11 -111.73
CA SER A 483 -45.54 5.99 -111.19
C SER A 483 -45.94 6.68 -109.87
N THR A 484 -47.23 6.96 -109.67
CA THR A 484 -47.73 7.66 -108.47
C THR A 484 -47.93 6.70 -107.31
N ARG A 485 -48.30 5.45 -107.62
CA ARG A 485 -48.45 4.37 -106.63
C ARG A 485 -47.13 4.05 -105.93
N THR A 486 -46.04 3.97 -106.70
CA THR A 486 -44.71 3.67 -106.15
C THR A 486 -44.20 4.76 -105.21
N ARG A 487 -44.31 6.05 -105.58
CA ARG A 487 -43.82 7.15 -104.71
C ARG A 487 -44.56 7.25 -103.37
N LEU A 488 -45.86 6.96 -103.35
CA LEU A 488 -46.65 6.96 -102.12
C LEU A 488 -46.38 5.71 -101.28
N ALA A 489 -46.18 4.55 -101.91
CA ALA A 489 -45.73 3.35 -101.21
C ALA A 489 -44.37 3.58 -100.53
N ASP A 490 -43.41 4.17 -101.24
CA ASP A 490 -42.08 4.51 -100.68
C ASP A 490 -42.19 5.50 -99.51
N ALA A 491 -43.12 6.46 -99.56
CA ALA A 491 -43.36 7.41 -98.46
C ALA A 491 -43.97 6.73 -97.22
N PHE A 492 -44.87 5.77 -97.40
CA PHE A 492 -45.42 4.97 -96.29
C PHE A 492 -44.40 3.98 -95.72
N ASP A 493 -43.58 3.36 -96.56
CA ASP A 493 -42.50 2.49 -96.10
C ASP A 493 -41.42 3.31 -95.37
N TYR A 494 -41.18 4.56 -95.76
CA TYR A 494 -40.35 5.51 -95.00
C TYR A 494 -40.97 5.89 -93.65
N LEU A 495 -42.28 6.17 -93.59
CA LEU A 495 -42.98 6.46 -92.34
C LEU A 495 -43.00 5.25 -91.40
N ASP A 496 -43.25 4.04 -91.92
CA ASP A 496 -43.20 2.80 -91.15
C ASP A 496 -41.77 2.48 -90.70
N GLY A 497 -40.77 2.79 -91.53
CA GLY A 497 -39.36 2.75 -91.18
C GLY A 497 -38.97 3.75 -90.09
N LEU A 498 -39.60 4.94 -90.05
CA LEU A 498 -39.35 5.96 -89.03
C LEU A 498 -40.03 5.62 -87.70
N VAL A 499 -41.26 5.08 -87.74
CA VAL A 499 -41.98 4.55 -86.55
C VAL A 499 -41.30 3.30 -86.00
N SER A 500 -40.80 2.42 -86.88
CA SER A 500 -40.01 1.25 -86.48
C SER A 500 -38.59 1.63 -86.04
N GLY A 501 -38.01 2.70 -86.59
CA GLY A 501 -36.73 3.28 -86.16
C GLY A 501 -36.76 3.93 -84.78
N LEU A 502 -37.87 4.57 -84.40
CA LEU A 502 -38.17 4.97 -83.02
C LEU A 502 -38.20 3.78 -82.07
N SER A 503 -38.60 2.61 -82.58
CA SER A 503 -38.59 1.34 -81.85
C SER A 503 -37.26 0.57 -81.93
N ALA A 504 -36.26 1.01 -82.70
CA ALA A 504 -34.96 0.35 -82.84
C ALA A 504 -33.82 1.15 -82.17
N ARG A 505 -33.83 2.48 -82.26
CA ARG A 505 -33.02 3.36 -81.37
C ARG A 505 -33.34 3.18 -79.88
N ARG A 506 -34.47 2.48 -79.61
CA ARG A 506 -35.00 1.89 -78.37
C ARG A 506 -34.09 0.86 -77.70
N ASP A 507 -33.42 0.01 -78.48
CA ASP A 507 -32.75 -1.18 -77.96
C ASP A 507 -31.26 -0.88 -77.66
N ASP A 508 -30.61 -0.05 -78.49
CA ASP A 508 -29.21 0.37 -78.28
C ASP A 508 -29.01 1.27 -77.05
N ALA A 509 -29.99 2.12 -76.72
CA ALA A 509 -29.94 2.95 -75.50
C ALA A 509 -30.28 2.15 -74.22
N ALA A 510 -30.97 1.00 -74.35
CA ALA A 510 -31.29 0.12 -73.23
C ALA A 510 -30.07 -0.73 -72.81
N ASP A 511 -29.22 -1.14 -73.76
CA ASP A 511 -28.02 -1.93 -73.48
C ASP A 511 -26.89 -1.09 -72.83
N ALA A 512 -26.84 0.21 -73.12
CA ALA A 512 -25.88 1.14 -72.50
C ALA A 512 -26.16 1.45 -71.01
N THR A 513 -27.29 1.00 -70.46
CA THR A 513 -27.66 1.17 -69.04
C THR A 513 -27.72 -0.14 -68.25
N ALA A 514 -27.34 -1.27 -68.87
CA ALA A 514 -27.12 -2.51 -68.17
C ALA A 514 -25.81 -2.44 -67.36
N PRO A 515 -25.77 -2.92 -66.11
CA PRO A 515 -24.54 -2.91 -65.31
C PRO A 515 -23.50 -3.84 -65.95
N PRO A 516 -22.19 -3.59 -65.77
CA PRO A 516 -21.19 -4.58 -66.12
C PRO A 516 -21.50 -5.90 -65.38
N PRO A 517 -21.23 -7.06 -65.99
CA PRO A 517 -21.43 -8.34 -65.32
C PRO A 517 -20.64 -8.34 -64.00
N ALA A 518 -21.25 -8.92 -62.95
CA ALA A 518 -20.58 -9.15 -61.69
C ALA A 518 -19.27 -9.91 -61.95
N GLY A 519 -18.16 -9.17 -61.91
CA GLY A 519 -16.81 -9.71 -61.95
C GLY A 519 -16.59 -10.52 -60.68
N ASP A 520 -16.43 -11.81 -60.91
CA ASP A 520 -15.73 -12.83 -60.14
C ASP A 520 -15.20 -12.40 -58.76
N ALA A 521 -15.67 -13.13 -57.75
CA ALA A 521 -15.06 -13.16 -56.44
C ALA A 521 -13.66 -13.81 -56.54
N GLY A 522 -12.65 -12.97 -56.78
CA GLY A 522 -11.23 -13.34 -56.74
C GLY A 522 -10.54 -12.74 -55.53
N ASP A 523 -10.13 -13.62 -54.60
CA ASP A 523 -9.04 -13.49 -53.63
C ASP A 523 -8.87 -12.17 -52.87
N VAL A 524 -9.44 -12.14 -51.65
CA VAL A 524 -8.91 -11.32 -50.57
C VAL A 524 -7.62 -11.98 -50.10
N ALA A 525 -6.50 -11.38 -50.50
CA ALA A 525 -5.19 -11.69 -49.95
C ALA A 525 -5.19 -11.47 -48.42
N ASP A 526 -4.74 -12.51 -47.72
CA ASP A 526 -4.41 -12.60 -46.30
C ASP A 526 -3.44 -11.46 -45.89
N PRO A 527 -3.64 -10.77 -44.75
CA PRO A 527 -2.71 -9.73 -44.32
C PRO A 527 -1.43 -10.36 -43.78
N ALA A 528 -0.31 -9.93 -44.34
CA ALA A 528 1.02 -10.23 -43.85
C ALA A 528 1.15 -9.88 -42.35
N GLU A 529 1.58 -10.88 -41.58
CA GLU A 529 2.27 -10.74 -40.29
C GLU A 529 3.40 -9.71 -40.40
N PRO A 530 3.54 -8.80 -39.42
CA PRO A 530 4.83 -8.25 -39.04
C PRO A 530 5.34 -9.00 -37.81
N THR A 531 6.46 -9.68 -38.03
CA THR A 531 7.41 -10.18 -37.04
C THR A 531 7.80 -9.12 -35.99
N GLU A 532 7.86 -9.53 -34.72
CA GLU A 532 8.62 -8.90 -33.63
C GLU A 532 10.08 -8.60 -34.06
N PRO A 533 10.68 -7.50 -33.57
CA PRO A 533 11.35 -7.54 -32.27
C PRO A 533 10.89 -6.48 -31.25
#